data_AF-A0A5E4LXW6-F1
#
_entry.id   AF-A0A5E4LXW6-F1
#
_cell.length_a   1.000
_cell.length_b   1.000
_cell.length_c   1.000
_cell.angle_alpha   90.00
_cell.angle_beta   90.00
_cell.angle_gamma   90.00
#
_symmetry.space_group_name_H-M   'P 1'
#
loop_
_entity.id
_entity.type
_entity.pdbx_description
1 polymer ?
#
loop_
_entity_poly.entity_id
_entity_poly.type
_entity_poly.pdbx_seq_one_letter_code
_entity_poly.pdbx_strand_id
1 'polypeptide(L)'
;MLEIINVVVRTIVYTTMILYWNGQNAVLAFSFAQLASVIAYTLSFYVFFWYYTKQNVKDFPFKTMWDYFPNFRGKKFSECVDFPLVLLLWSFLKQGFMKQLLTDGERYVMTFFNTLKFDQQGVYDVVNNLGSLAARFLFKPVESAAYFYFSQLVQREVPIKKQIKQDSDRIKEAVSVLECLLRVNSSIGLIALCFGQAYAKLALFLYGGSALATGIGPVLLQLHCMAILFLAVNGITECYAAATMNVAELNRYNMEMVILSVIFLFISLLFSTLLGGIGFILANCCNFTVRIIQCGRYILLEFKDTNYNPLNGLVPKKSFIGCLLLSVIVTIYSEAKYYEHKKITHVLIGCTLFVITLSIWLYEEISTFRLLAKVYRSKHN
;
A
#
# COMPACT_ATOMS: atom_id res chain seq x y z
N MET A 1 -9.49 23.01 -8.75
CA MET A 1 -10.24 24.02 -7.97
C MET A 1 -11.58 23.47 -7.46
N LEU A 2 -12.41 22.84 -8.31
CA LEU A 2 -13.70 22.24 -7.90
C LEU A 2 -13.58 21.12 -6.84
N GLU A 3 -12.52 20.33 -6.87
CA GLU A 3 -12.27 19.32 -5.82
C GLU A 3 -12.04 19.97 -4.45
N ILE A 4 -11.47 21.18 -4.41
CA ILE A 4 -11.28 21.94 -3.17
C ILE A 4 -12.65 22.33 -2.60
N ILE A 5 -13.61 22.73 -3.45
CA ILE A 5 -14.97 23.07 -3.02
C ILE A 5 -15.65 21.86 -2.37
N ASN A 6 -15.51 20.67 -2.96
CA ASN A 6 -16.06 19.44 -2.39
C ASN A 6 -15.49 19.16 -0.98
N VAL A 7 -14.16 19.25 -0.84
CA VAL A 7 -13.49 19.02 0.45
C VAL A 7 -13.89 20.08 1.48
N VAL A 8 -13.89 21.35 1.09
CA VAL A 8 -14.22 22.47 1.99
C VAL A 8 -15.66 22.41 2.47
N VAL A 9 -16.63 22.23 1.56
CA VAL A 9 -18.05 22.11 1.92
C VAL A 9 -18.28 20.92 2.85
N ARG A 10 -17.69 19.76 2.52
CA ARG A 10 -17.81 18.57 3.37
C ARG A 10 -17.25 18.82 4.77
N THR A 11 -16.04 19.37 4.87
CA THR A 11 -15.40 19.63 6.17
C THR A 11 -16.19 20.63 6.98
N ILE A 12 -16.63 21.74 6.38
CA ILE A 12 -17.45 22.75 7.08
C ILE A 12 -18.73 22.11 7.59
N VAL A 13 -19.56 21.52 6.72
CA VAL A 13 -20.85 20.95 7.12
C VAL A 13 -20.69 19.87 8.20
N TYR A 14 -19.69 19.00 8.06
CA TYR A 14 -19.41 17.96 9.04
C TYR A 14 -19.02 18.53 10.40
N THR A 15 -18.06 19.45 10.42
CA THR A 15 -17.58 20.06 11.67
C THR A 15 -18.69 20.87 12.35
N THR A 16 -19.46 21.65 11.61
CA THR A 16 -20.57 22.44 12.20
C THR A 16 -21.65 21.54 12.79
N MET A 17 -22.02 20.45 12.10
CA MET A 17 -23.02 19.51 12.61
C MET A 17 -22.55 18.73 13.83
N ILE A 18 -21.29 18.30 13.87
CA ILE A 18 -20.73 17.61 15.04
C ILE A 18 -20.65 18.52 16.25
N LEU A 19 -20.22 19.77 16.05
CA LEU A 19 -20.17 20.76 17.12
C LEU A 19 -21.57 21.08 17.64
N TYR A 20 -22.57 21.17 16.75
CA TYR A 20 -23.95 21.42 17.14
C TYR A 20 -24.57 20.24 17.92
N TRP A 21 -24.28 19.00 17.52
CA TRP A 21 -24.79 17.79 18.19
C TRP A 21 -23.92 17.31 19.35
N ASN A 22 -22.92 18.08 19.81
CA ASN A 22 -21.98 17.68 20.87
C ASN A 22 -21.39 16.28 20.65
N GLY A 23 -21.10 15.92 19.39
CA GLY A 23 -20.57 14.61 19.01
C GLY A 23 -21.58 13.45 19.01
N GLN A 24 -22.85 13.67 19.35
CA GLN A 24 -23.90 12.66 19.16
C GLN A 24 -24.24 12.53 17.67
N ASN A 25 -24.57 11.32 17.22
CA ASN A 25 -24.97 11.03 15.82
C ASN A 25 -23.95 11.42 14.75
N ALA A 26 -22.64 11.24 15.01
CA ALA A 26 -21.57 11.54 14.06
C ALA A 26 -21.75 10.89 12.67
N VAL A 27 -22.42 9.73 12.60
CA VAL A 27 -22.74 9.05 11.34
C VAL A 27 -23.73 9.87 10.49
N LEU A 28 -24.78 10.43 11.11
CA LEU A 28 -25.73 11.28 10.39
C LEU A 28 -25.06 12.58 9.91
N ALA A 29 -24.23 13.18 10.76
CA ALA A 29 -23.45 14.36 10.38
C ALA A 29 -22.55 14.08 9.17
N PHE A 30 -21.89 12.91 9.15
CA PHE A 30 -21.10 12.45 8.01
C PHE A 30 -21.95 12.29 6.74
N SER A 31 -23.11 11.64 6.85
CA SER A 31 -24.01 11.43 5.71
C SER A 31 -24.52 12.75 5.10
N PHE A 32 -24.97 13.70 5.93
CA PHE A 32 -25.42 15.01 5.45
C PHE A 32 -24.29 15.83 4.84
N ALA A 33 -23.10 15.81 5.45
CA ALA A 33 -21.94 16.50 4.91
C ALA A 33 -21.53 15.95 3.53
N GLN A 34 -21.55 14.62 3.36
CA GLN A 34 -21.26 13.97 2.09
C GLN A 34 -22.31 14.32 1.02
N LEU A 35 -23.60 14.34 1.38
CA LEU A 35 -24.67 14.70 0.46
C LEU A 35 -24.60 16.18 0.04
N ALA A 36 -24.39 17.09 1.00
CA ALA A 36 -24.23 18.51 0.74
C ALA A 36 -23.02 18.80 -0.17
N SER A 37 -21.89 18.11 0.06
CA SER A 37 -20.68 18.31 -0.73
C SER A 37 -20.85 17.81 -2.17
N VAL A 38 -21.51 16.66 -2.38
CA VAL A 38 -21.83 16.14 -3.71
C VAL A 38 -22.79 17.06 -4.46
N ILE A 39 -23.81 17.61 -3.79
CA ILE A 39 -24.73 18.57 -4.40
C ILE A 39 -23.98 19.84 -4.82
N ALA A 40 -23.17 20.41 -3.91
CA ALA A 40 -22.40 21.61 -4.20
C ALA A 40 -21.42 21.40 -5.36
N TYR A 41 -20.73 20.26 -5.39
CA TYR A 41 -19.81 19.88 -6.46
C TYR A 41 -20.52 19.75 -7.81
N THR A 42 -21.66 19.05 -7.83
CA THR A 42 -22.48 18.86 -9.03
C THR A 42 -23.03 20.18 -9.56
N LEU A 43 -23.59 21.03 -8.68
CA LEU A 43 -24.08 22.37 -9.03
C LEU A 43 -22.97 23.25 -9.59
N SER A 44 -21.77 23.18 -9.01
CA SER A 44 -20.62 23.97 -9.47
C SER A 44 -20.24 23.60 -10.92
N PHE A 45 -20.30 22.31 -11.28
CA PHE A 45 -20.13 21.88 -12.69
C PHE A 45 -21.24 22.38 -13.59
N TYR A 46 -22.50 22.26 -13.17
CA TYR A 46 -23.62 22.78 -13.96
C TYR A 46 -23.49 24.28 -14.21
N VAL A 47 -23.11 25.06 -13.20
CA VAL A 47 -22.87 26.50 -13.32
C VAL A 47 -21.70 26.79 -14.27
N PHE A 48 -20.60 26.04 -14.14
CA PHE A 48 -19.43 26.19 -15.03
C PHE A 48 -19.79 25.93 -16.50
N PHE A 49 -20.45 24.81 -16.80
CA PHE A 49 -20.85 24.48 -18.16
C PHE A 49 -21.93 25.43 -18.69
N TRP A 50 -22.86 25.86 -17.85
CA TRP A 50 -23.85 26.87 -18.24
C TRP A 50 -23.20 28.20 -18.61
N TYR A 51 -22.25 28.67 -17.80
CA TYR A 51 -21.49 29.88 -18.08
C TYR A 51 -20.67 29.76 -19.36
N TYR A 52 -20.00 28.61 -19.57
CA TYR A 52 -19.19 28.36 -20.76
C TYR A 52 -20.01 28.28 -22.03
N THR A 53 -21.16 27.59 -22.00
CA THR A 53 -22.11 27.52 -23.13
C THR A 53 -22.69 28.91 -23.45
N LYS A 54 -22.91 29.76 -22.44
CA LYS A 54 -23.38 31.14 -22.63
C LYS A 54 -22.35 32.05 -23.33
N GLN A 55 -21.05 31.76 -23.21
CA GLN A 55 -20.00 32.54 -23.87
C GLN A 55 -19.91 32.31 -25.39
N ASN A 56 -20.71 31.39 -25.97
CA ASN A 56 -20.78 31.12 -27.42
C ASN A 56 -19.38 30.93 -28.06
N VAL A 57 -18.51 30.19 -27.39
CA VAL A 57 -17.17 29.85 -27.91
C VAL A 57 -17.34 29.03 -29.19
N LYS A 58 -16.76 29.52 -30.30
CA LYS A 58 -17.04 29.01 -31.67
C LYS A 58 -16.70 27.53 -31.89
N ASP A 59 -15.79 26.98 -31.09
CA ASP A 59 -15.29 25.60 -31.27
C ASP A 59 -15.94 24.58 -30.31
N PHE A 60 -16.97 24.97 -29.56
CA PHE A 60 -17.59 24.08 -28.59
C PHE A 60 -18.84 23.37 -29.14
N PRO A 61 -18.90 22.02 -29.14
CA PRO A 61 -19.93 21.26 -29.86
C PRO A 61 -21.33 21.30 -29.23
N PHE A 62 -21.48 21.67 -27.95
CA PHE A 62 -22.76 21.68 -27.24
C PHE A 62 -23.33 23.10 -27.12
N LYS A 63 -24.56 23.32 -27.61
CA LYS A 63 -25.21 24.64 -27.63
C LYS A 63 -26.20 24.85 -26.50
N THR A 64 -26.73 23.78 -25.92
CA THR A 64 -27.67 23.83 -24.81
C THR A 64 -27.29 22.86 -23.69
N MET A 65 -27.73 23.15 -22.45
CA MET A 65 -27.47 22.29 -21.28
C MET A 65 -28.08 20.88 -21.43
N TRP A 66 -29.09 20.73 -22.29
CA TRP A 66 -29.73 19.46 -22.58
C TRP A 66 -28.94 18.58 -23.54
N ASP A 67 -28.05 19.17 -24.36
CA ASP A 67 -27.20 18.42 -25.29
C ASP A 67 -26.12 17.59 -24.58
N TYR A 68 -25.85 17.87 -23.29
CA TYR A 68 -24.95 17.09 -22.46
C TYR A 68 -25.57 15.79 -21.91
N PHE A 69 -26.91 15.68 -21.93
CA PHE A 69 -27.61 14.49 -21.49
C PHE A 69 -27.85 13.54 -22.68
N PRO A 70 -27.90 12.22 -22.44
CA PRO A 70 -28.16 11.27 -23.50
C PRO A 70 -29.56 11.50 -24.11
N ASN A 71 -29.60 11.84 -25.40
CA ASN A 71 -30.84 12.07 -26.13
C ASN A 71 -31.29 10.76 -26.81
N PHE A 72 -32.25 10.07 -26.19
CA PHE A 72 -32.81 8.81 -26.69
C PHE A 72 -33.97 9.00 -27.67
N ARG A 73 -34.29 10.24 -28.07
CA ARG A 73 -35.51 10.52 -28.83
C ARG A 73 -35.33 10.19 -30.31
N GLY A 74 -35.98 9.11 -30.77
CA GLY A 74 -36.15 8.79 -32.20
C GLY A 74 -34.95 8.17 -32.92
N LYS A 75 -33.84 7.90 -32.21
CA LYS A 75 -32.62 7.27 -32.77
C LYS A 75 -32.55 5.79 -32.40
N LYS A 76 -31.98 4.97 -33.29
CA LYS A 76 -31.71 3.56 -32.97
C LYS A 76 -30.65 3.49 -31.86
N PHE A 77 -30.75 2.51 -30.96
CA PHE A 77 -29.80 2.34 -29.85
C PHE A 77 -28.33 2.29 -30.32
N SER A 78 -28.08 1.71 -31.50
CA SER A 78 -26.77 1.64 -32.16
C SER A 78 -26.18 2.97 -32.61
N GLU A 79 -26.99 4.03 -32.75
CA GLU A 79 -26.54 5.39 -33.12
C GLU A 79 -26.29 6.27 -31.89
N CYS A 80 -26.91 5.92 -30.75
CA CYS A 80 -26.71 6.63 -29.48
C CYS A 80 -25.55 6.07 -28.66
N VAL A 81 -25.18 4.82 -28.91
CA VAL A 81 -24.20 4.08 -28.12
C VAL A 81 -23.12 3.54 -29.04
N ASP A 82 -21.90 4.03 -28.84
CA ASP A 82 -20.71 3.46 -29.48
C ASP A 82 -20.43 2.09 -28.85
N PHE A 83 -20.85 1.03 -29.53
CA PHE A 83 -20.68 -0.35 -29.06
C PHE A 83 -19.22 -0.72 -28.77
N PRO A 84 -18.23 -0.39 -29.63
CA PRO A 84 -16.81 -0.51 -29.29
C PRO A 84 -16.45 0.18 -27.96
N LEU A 85 -16.94 1.39 -27.73
CA LEU A 85 -16.66 2.14 -26.50
C LEU A 85 -17.34 1.52 -25.27
N VAL A 86 -18.55 0.97 -25.41
CA VAL A 86 -19.23 0.22 -24.35
C VAL A 86 -18.53 -1.09 -24.04
N LEU A 87 -18.03 -1.79 -25.06
CA LEU A 87 -17.24 -3.01 -24.87
C LEU A 87 -15.92 -2.70 -24.12
N LEU A 88 -15.30 -1.57 -24.44
CA LEU A 88 -14.13 -1.06 -23.72
C LEU A 88 -14.47 -0.67 -22.28
N LEU A 89 -15.57 0.06 -22.06
CA LEU A 89 -16.06 0.43 -20.73
C LEU A 89 -16.37 -0.81 -19.90
N TRP A 90 -17.01 -1.82 -20.50
CA TRP A 90 -17.28 -3.10 -19.85
C TRP A 90 -16.00 -3.81 -19.44
N SER A 91 -14.98 -3.80 -20.32
CA SER A 91 -13.66 -4.35 -20.00
C SER A 91 -13.02 -3.62 -18.81
N PHE A 92 -13.05 -2.29 -18.79
CA PHE A 92 -12.54 -1.51 -17.66
C PHE A 92 -13.36 -1.71 -16.38
N LEU A 93 -14.68 -1.83 -16.49
CA LEU A 93 -15.57 -2.08 -15.35
C LEU A 93 -15.26 -3.45 -14.73
N LYS A 94 -15.09 -4.49 -15.55
CA LYS A 94 -14.68 -5.82 -15.08
C LYS A 94 -13.32 -5.77 -14.38
N GLN A 95 -12.35 -5.05 -14.94
CA GLN A 95 -11.04 -4.86 -14.33
C GLN A 95 -11.14 -4.09 -13.00
N GLY A 96 -11.95 -3.04 -12.95
CA GLY A 96 -12.20 -2.24 -11.76
C GLY A 96 -12.87 -3.04 -10.65
N PHE A 97 -13.91 -3.81 -10.97
CA PHE A 97 -14.58 -4.70 -10.02
C PHE A 97 -13.62 -5.78 -9.48
N MET A 98 -12.83 -6.40 -10.37
CA MET A 98 -11.82 -7.37 -9.94
C MET A 98 -10.80 -6.72 -8.99
N LYS A 99 -10.30 -5.53 -9.34
CA LYS A 99 -9.37 -4.77 -8.50
C LYS A 99 -9.99 -4.37 -7.16
N GLN A 100 -11.28 -4.01 -7.14
CA GLN A 100 -11.99 -3.68 -5.92
C GLN A 100 -12.11 -4.90 -5.00
N LEU A 101 -12.48 -6.05 -5.54
CA LEU A 101 -12.54 -7.31 -4.79
C LEU A 101 -11.15 -7.72 -4.28
N LEU A 102 -10.10 -7.47 -5.06
CA LEU A 102 -8.70 -7.71 -4.67
C LEU A 102 -8.23 -6.82 -3.52
N THR A 103 -8.69 -5.57 -3.48
CA THR A 103 -8.17 -4.55 -2.56
C THR A 103 -8.99 -4.45 -1.28
N ASP A 104 -10.32 -4.51 -1.39
CA ASP A 104 -11.26 -4.38 -0.27
C ASP A 104 -11.99 -5.70 0.02
N GLY A 105 -11.55 -6.81 -0.59
CA GLY A 105 -12.09 -8.16 -0.40
C GLY A 105 -12.24 -8.56 1.07
N GLU A 106 -11.22 -8.25 1.86
CA GLU A 106 -11.20 -8.47 3.29
C GLU A 106 -12.33 -7.75 4.03
N ARG A 107 -12.62 -6.49 3.66
CA ARG A 107 -13.73 -5.71 4.24
C ARG A 107 -15.09 -6.26 3.86
N TYR A 108 -15.22 -6.81 2.65
CA TYR A 108 -16.43 -7.53 2.27
C TYR A 108 -16.62 -8.78 3.11
N VAL A 109 -15.54 -9.54 3.38
CA VAL A 109 -15.62 -10.72 4.27
C VAL A 109 -16.07 -10.31 5.68
N MET A 110 -15.47 -9.26 6.25
CA MET A 110 -15.89 -8.72 7.55
C MET A 110 -17.38 -8.35 7.59
N THR A 111 -17.83 -7.62 6.57
CA THR A 111 -19.18 -7.03 6.53
C THR A 111 -20.27 -8.07 6.27
N PHE A 112 -20.05 -9.00 5.34
CA PHE A 112 -21.10 -9.95 4.93
C PHE A 112 -21.17 -11.20 5.81
N PHE A 113 -20.05 -11.62 6.41
CA PHE A 113 -19.99 -12.84 7.21
C PHE A 113 -19.98 -12.56 8.72
N ASN A 114 -20.05 -11.29 9.15
CA ASN A 114 -20.07 -10.86 10.56
C ASN A 114 -18.99 -11.55 11.42
N THR A 115 -17.79 -11.73 10.86
CA THR A 115 -16.69 -12.45 11.53
C THR A 115 -16.11 -11.68 12.70
N LEU A 116 -16.35 -10.37 12.76
CA LEU A 116 -15.99 -9.47 13.84
C LEU A 116 -17.24 -8.80 14.40
N LYS A 117 -17.25 -8.56 15.72
CA LYS A 117 -18.21 -7.66 16.34
C LYS A 117 -17.92 -6.21 15.94
N PHE A 118 -18.93 -5.34 15.94
CA PHE A 118 -18.79 -3.94 15.49
C PHE A 118 -17.70 -3.14 16.22
N ASP A 119 -17.53 -3.36 17.52
CA ASP A 119 -16.47 -2.75 18.33
C ASP A 119 -15.07 -3.22 17.89
N GLN A 120 -14.92 -4.52 17.66
CA GLN A 120 -13.67 -5.12 17.18
C GLN A 120 -13.34 -4.70 15.74
N GLN A 121 -14.35 -4.53 14.90
CA GLN A 121 -14.20 -4.06 13.52
C GLN A 121 -13.66 -2.62 13.51
N GLY A 122 -14.18 -1.74 14.37
CA GLY A 122 -13.66 -0.38 14.52
C GLY A 122 -12.19 -0.32 14.95
N VAL A 123 -11.82 -1.12 15.97
CA VAL A 123 -10.42 -1.25 16.41
C VAL A 123 -9.53 -1.80 15.30
N TYR A 124 -9.98 -2.84 14.61
CA TYR A 124 -9.29 -3.45 13.49
C TYR A 124 -9.03 -2.45 12.35
N ASP A 125 -10.06 -1.73 11.90
CA ASP A 125 -9.93 -0.76 10.83
C ASP A 125 -8.97 0.38 11.19
N VAL A 126 -8.98 0.86 12.44
CA VAL A 126 -8.03 1.87 12.91
C VAL A 126 -6.60 1.34 12.86
N VAL A 127 -6.36 0.14 13.41
CA VAL A 127 -5.02 -0.47 13.43
C VAL A 127 -4.53 -0.78 12.03
N ASN A 128 -5.37 -1.32 11.15
CA ASN A 128 -5.01 -1.62 9.76
C ASN A 128 -4.68 -0.33 8.97
N ASN A 129 -5.44 0.74 9.19
CA ASN A 129 -5.13 2.04 8.60
C ASN A 129 -3.81 2.63 9.12
N LEU A 130 -3.50 2.47 10.42
CA LEU A 130 -2.20 2.86 11.01
C LEU A 130 -1.05 2.03 10.46
N GLY A 131 -1.19 0.71 10.44
CA GLY A 131 -0.17 -0.22 9.94
C GLY A 131 0.13 -0.03 8.45
N SER A 132 -0.88 0.31 7.65
CA SER A 132 -0.71 0.57 6.22
C SER A 132 -0.08 1.95 5.89
N LEU A 133 0.16 2.83 6.87
CA LEU A 133 0.85 4.11 6.63
C LEU A 133 2.28 3.90 6.12
N ALA A 134 3.01 2.91 6.67
CA ALA A 134 4.35 2.56 6.20
C ALA A 134 4.34 2.19 4.71
N ALA A 135 3.36 1.40 4.28
CA ALA A 135 3.17 1.07 2.87
C ALA A 135 2.97 2.33 2.01
N ARG A 136 2.07 3.22 2.45
CA ARG A 136 1.63 4.39 1.67
C ARG A 136 2.73 5.43 1.52
N PHE A 137 3.48 5.69 2.58
CA PHE A 137 4.42 6.82 2.62
C PHE A 137 5.88 6.43 2.42
N LEU A 138 6.25 5.19 2.72
CA LEU A 138 7.64 4.75 2.65
C LEU A 138 7.86 3.78 1.48
N PHE A 139 7.14 2.66 1.41
CA PHE A 139 7.40 1.64 0.37
C PHE A 139 6.88 2.02 -1.01
N LYS A 140 5.64 2.49 -1.12
CA LYS A 140 5.00 2.78 -2.42
C LYS A 140 5.77 3.80 -3.29
N PRO A 141 6.32 4.91 -2.74
CA PRO A 141 7.17 5.81 -3.52
C PRO A 141 8.46 5.13 -4.01
N VAL A 142 9.09 4.32 -3.16
CA VAL A 142 10.31 3.57 -3.50
C VAL A 142 10.03 2.54 -4.60
N GLU A 143 8.94 1.78 -4.49
CA GLU A 143 8.48 0.83 -5.51
C GLU A 143 8.23 1.53 -6.85
N SER A 144 7.54 2.67 -6.85
CA SER A 144 7.24 3.40 -8.09
C SER A 144 8.51 3.90 -8.78
N ALA A 145 9.48 4.40 -8.00
CA ALA A 145 10.78 4.84 -8.51
C ALA A 145 11.62 3.65 -9.03
N ALA A 146 11.62 2.54 -8.29
CA ALA A 146 12.33 1.32 -8.66
C ALA A 146 11.76 0.70 -9.94
N TYR A 147 10.44 0.70 -10.11
CA TYR A 147 9.78 0.18 -11.30
C TYR A 147 10.25 0.92 -12.55
N PHE A 148 10.19 2.25 -12.50
CA PHE A 148 10.65 3.11 -13.59
C PHE A 148 12.13 2.84 -13.88
N TYR A 149 12.95 2.79 -12.84
CA TYR A 149 14.39 2.55 -12.95
C TYR A 149 14.73 1.20 -13.62
N PHE A 150 14.10 0.10 -13.18
CA PHE A 150 14.34 -1.23 -13.77
C PHE A 150 13.77 -1.37 -15.17
N SER A 151 12.62 -0.75 -15.47
CA SER A 151 12.03 -0.78 -16.81
C SER A 151 12.93 -0.14 -17.88
N GLN A 152 13.79 0.79 -17.47
CA GLN A 152 14.78 1.42 -18.36
C GLN A 152 16.08 0.62 -18.47
N LEU A 153 16.44 -0.15 -17.44
CA LEU A 153 17.69 -0.90 -17.36
C LEU A 153 17.58 -2.32 -17.91
N VAL A 154 16.46 -3.01 -17.73
CA VAL A 154 16.29 -4.39 -18.18
C VAL A 154 15.29 -4.45 -19.32
N GLN A 155 15.68 -5.08 -20.43
CA GLN A 155 14.80 -5.25 -21.58
C GLN A 155 13.90 -6.48 -21.41
N ARG A 156 12.58 -6.33 -21.52
CA ARG A 156 11.59 -7.40 -21.25
C ARG A 156 11.65 -8.58 -22.21
N GLU A 157 11.97 -8.34 -23.48
CA GLU A 157 11.87 -9.35 -24.55
C GLU A 157 13.21 -10.05 -24.85
N VAL A 158 14.27 -9.69 -24.13
CA VAL A 158 15.61 -10.23 -24.34
C VAL A 158 16.04 -11.00 -23.10
N PRO A 159 16.45 -12.27 -23.19
CA PRO A 159 16.96 -13.00 -22.03
C PRO A 159 18.16 -12.28 -21.39
N ILE A 160 18.21 -12.21 -20.06
CA ILE A 160 19.30 -11.55 -19.30
C ILE A 160 20.69 -12.01 -19.75
N LYS A 161 20.88 -13.29 -20.08
CA LYS A 161 22.16 -13.81 -20.58
C LYS A 161 22.65 -13.10 -21.84
N LYS A 162 21.74 -12.76 -22.76
CA LYS A 162 22.10 -12.02 -23.98
C LYS A 162 22.43 -10.57 -23.65
N GLN A 163 21.68 -9.96 -22.71
CA GLN A 163 21.94 -8.60 -22.25
C GLN A 163 23.29 -8.49 -21.55
N ILE A 164 23.69 -9.46 -20.72
CA ILE A 164 25.02 -9.50 -20.08
C ILE A 164 26.15 -9.52 -21.12
N LYS A 165 25.97 -10.22 -22.25
CA LYS A 165 26.97 -10.26 -23.33
C LYS A 165 27.08 -8.93 -24.10
N GLN A 166 25.99 -8.17 -24.17
CA GLN A 166 25.95 -6.87 -24.86
C GLN A 166 26.48 -5.74 -23.96
N ASP A 167 26.02 -5.71 -22.70
CA ASP A 167 26.34 -4.68 -21.73
C ASP A 167 26.29 -5.27 -20.31
N SER A 168 27.43 -5.83 -19.89
CA SER A 168 27.55 -6.46 -18.56
C SER A 168 27.45 -5.45 -17.43
N ASP A 169 27.90 -4.20 -17.62
CA ASP A 169 27.93 -3.19 -16.56
C ASP A 169 26.52 -2.73 -16.21
N ARG A 170 25.66 -2.56 -17.22
CA ARG A 170 24.25 -2.22 -17.05
C ARG A 170 23.46 -3.27 -16.24
N ILE A 171 23.67 -4.55 -16.52
CA ILE A 171 23.01 -5.62 -15.75
C ILE A 171 23.58 -5.73 -14.34
N LYS A 172 24.90 -5.57 -14.18
CA LYS A 172 25.53 -5.54 -12.86
C LYS A 172 25.01 -4.40 -12.00
N GLU A 173 24.76 -3.23 -12.59
CA GLU A 173 24.11 -2.10 -11.92
C GLU A 173 22.68 -2.47 -11.48
N ALA A 174 21.87 -3.05 -12.37
CA ALA A 174 20.51 -3.47 -12.04
C ALA A 174 20.48 -4.48 -10.88
N VAL A 175 21.34 -5.49 -10.91
CA VAL A 175 21.49 -6.48 -9.83
C VAL A 175 21.90 -5.81 -8.52
N SER A 176 22.88 -4.91 -8.57
CA SER A 176 23.38 -4.22 -7.37
C SER A 176 22.32 -3.33 -6.73
N VAL A 177 21.52 -2.64 -7.55
CA VAL A 177 20.41 -1.80 -7.08
C VAL A 177 19.27 -2.66 -6.54
N LEU A 178 18.93 -3.78 -7.18
CA LEU A 178 17.92 -4.71 -6.67
C LEU A 178 18.32 -5.28 -5.31
N GLU A 179 19.56 -5.76 -5.19
CA GLU A 179 20.10 -6.29 -3.93
C GLU A 179 20.08 -5.22 -2.82
N CYS A 180 20.49 -3.99 -3.16
CA CYS A 180 20.42 -2.84 -2.27
C CYS A 180 18.98 -2.55 -1.79
N LEU A 181 18.03 -2.44 -2.73
CA LEU A 181 16.64 -2.13 -2.40
C LEU A 181 16.02 -3.22 -1.54
N LEU A 182 16.26 -4.50 -1.84
CA LEU A 182 15.80 -5.60 -1.01
C LEU A 182 16.36 -5.48 0.42
N ARG A 183 17.65 -5.21 0.56
CA ARG A 183 18.29 -5.10 1.88
C ARG A 183 17.78 -3.94 2.70
N VAL A 184 17.69 -2.76 2.09
CA VAL A 184 17.19 -1.54 2.76
C VAL A 184 15.74 -1.74 3.21
N ASN A 185 14.86 -2.21 2.31
CA ASN A 185 13.44 -2.38 2.63
C ASN A 185 13.20 -3.50 3.65
N SER A 186 13.89 -4.65 3.52
CA SER A 186 13.86 -5.71 4.53
C SER A 186 14.34 -5.22 5.90
N SER A 187 15.39 -4.40 5.95
CA SER A 187 15.91 -3.85 7.20
C SER A 187 14.91 -2.91 7.87
N ILE A 188 14.25 -2.04 7.10
CA ILE A 188 13.19 -1.15 7.61
C ILE A 188 12.00 -1.98 8.13
N GLY A 189 11.59 -3.00 7.37
CA GLY A 189 10.55 -3.94 7.80
C GLY A 189 10.90 -4.68 9.09
N LEU A 190 12.17 -5.10 9.25
CA LEU A 190 12.67 -5.75 10.46
C LEU A 190 12.69 -4.81 11.66
N ILE A 191 13.10 -3.55 11.49
CA ILE A 191 13.02 -2.53 12.54
C ILE A 191 11.56 -2.36 12.99
N ALA A 192 10.63 -2.23 12.03
CA ALA A 192 9.21 -2.10 12.33
C ALA A 192 8.67 -3.32 13.08
N LEU A 193 9.00 -4.54 12.64
CA LEU A 193 8.62 -5.78 13.33
C LEU A 193 9.14 -5.80 14.76
N CYS A 194 10.44 -5.54 14.95
CA CYS A 194 11.14 -5.69 16.22
C CYS A 194 10.71 -4.66 17.27
N PHE A 195 10.73 -3.36 16.94
CA PHE A 195 10.27 -2.32 17.86
C PHE A 195 8.74 -2.34 17.99
N GLY A 196 8.02 -2.72 16.92
CA GLY A 196 6.58 -2.87 16.95
C GLY A 196 6.09 -3.84 18.02
N GLN A 197 6.85 -4.89 18.34
CA GLN A 197 6.46 -5.84 19.40
C GLN A 197 6.30 -5.15 20.75
N ALA A 198 7.31 -4.41 21.20
CA ALA A 198 7.30 -3.79 22.54
C ALA A 198 6.55 -2.45 22.60
N TYR A 199 6.43 -1.73 21.48
CA TYR A 199 5.89 -0.36 21.46
C TYR A 199 4.49 -0.24 20.88
N ALA A 200 3.88 -1.32 20.37
CA ALA A 200 2.51 -1.27 19.82
C ALA A 200 1.49 -0.73 20.83
N LYS A 201 1.51 -1.24 22.08
CA LYS A 201 0.58 -0.80 23.13
C LYS A 201 0.72 0.70 23.42
N LEU A 202 1.98 1.17 23.50
CA LEU A 202 2.27 2.59 23.71
C LEU A 202 1.82 3.45 22.52
N ALA A 203 2.10 3.02 21.28
CA ALA A 203 1.74 3.74 20.07
C ALA A 203 0.22 3.92 19.97
N LEU A 204 -0.55 2.88 20.26
CA LEU A 204 -2.01 2.94 20.29
C LEU A 204 -2.52 3.83 21.43
N PHE A 205 -1.86 3.80 22.59
CA PHE A 205 -2.21 4.68 23.72
C PHE A 205 -2.01 6.15 23.35
N LEU A 206 -0.93 6.49 22.65
CA LEU A 206 -0.67 7.85 22.18
C LEU A 206 -1.66 8.30 21.09
N TYR A 207 -2.10 7.38 20.23
CA TYR A 207 -3.00 7.69 19.12
C TYR A 207 -4.48 7.81 19.55
N GLY A 208 -4.98 6.81 20.27
CA GLY A 208 -6.40 6.64 20.57
C GLY A 208 -6.73 6.45 22.05
N GLY A 209 -5.76 6.63 22.94
CA GLY A 209 -5.94 6.46 24.38
C GLY A 209 -6.14 5.00 24.81
N SER A 210 -6.64 4.81 26.04
CA SER A 210 -6.87 3.49 26.62
C SER A 210 -7.86 2.64 25.84
N ALA A 211 -8.83 3.25 25.16
CA ALA A 211 -9.83 2.54 24.35
C ALA A 211 -9.19 1.69 23.24
N LEU A 212 -8.07 2.16 22.66
CA LEU A 212 -7.35 1.46 21.60
C LEU A 212 -6.16 0.64 22.13
N ALA A 213 -5.56 1.07 23.24
CA ALA A 213 -4.42 0.40 23.86
C ALA A 213 -4.79 -0.79 24.77
N THR A 214 -6.08 -1.02 25.00
CA THR A 214 -6.58 -2.17 25.77
C THR A 214 -7.33 -3.13 24.84
N GLY A 215 -7.45 -4.40 25.25
CA GLY A 215 -8.07 -5.44 24.42
C GLY A 215 -7.18 -5.92 23.28
N ILE A 216 -7.77 -6.12 22.09
CA ILE A 216 -7.11 -6.76 20.93
C ILE A 216 -6.18 -5.81 20.15
N GLY A 217 -6.32 -4.49 20.31
CA GLY A 217 -5.60 -3.48 19.54
C GLY A 217 -4.07 -3.67 19.51
N PRO A 218 -3.39 -3.80 20.67
CA PRO A 218 -1.94 -4.01 20.71
C PRO A 218 -1.50 -5.23 19.92
N VAL A 219 -2.18 -6.36 20.06
CA VAL A 219 -1.86 -7.62 19.36
C VAL A 219 -2.05 -7.46 17.85
N LEU A 220 -3.11 -6.77 17.41
CA LEU A 220 -3.32 -6.48 15.99
C LEU A 220 -2.19 -5.63 15.43
N LEU A 221 -1.74 -4.60 16.16
CA LEU A 221 -0.66 -3.74 15.68
C LEU A 221 0.68 -4.49 15.65
N GLN A 222 0.97 -5.33 16.63
CA GLN A 222 2.16 -6.19 16.65
C GLN A 222 2.21 -7.13 15.44
N LEU A 223 1.08 -7.75 15.09
CA LEU A 223 0.95 -8.59 13.90
C LEU A 223 1.02 -7.78 12.61
N HIS A 224 0.47 -6.56 12.59
CA HIS A 224 0.65 -5.67 11.45
C HIS A 224 2.12 -5.26 11.27
N CYS A 225 2.89 -5.08 12.34
CA CYS A 225 4.33 -4.86 12.24
C CYS A 225 5.06 -6.06 11.61
N MET A 226 4.58 -7.29 11.82
CA MET A 226 5.03 -8.45 11.04
C MET A 226 4.61 -8.33 9.57
N ALA A 227 3.36 -7.99 9.28
CA ALA A 227 2.88 -7.81 7.91
C ALA A 227 3.66 -6.72 7.13
N ILE A 228 4.13 -5.66 7.80
CA ILE A 228 4.98 -4.61 7.22
C ILE A 228 6.29 -5.19 6.66
N LEU A 229 6.91 -6.19 7.32
CA LEU A 229 8.10 -6.87 6.80
C LEU A 229 7.80 -7.62 5.50
N PHE A 230 6.72 -8.40 5.47
CA PHE A 230 6.30 -9.10 4.25
C PHE A 230 6.00 -8.12 3.11
N LEU A 231 5.33 -7.02 3.43
CA LEU A 231 5.00 -5.98 2.46
C LEU A 231 6.25 -5.30 1.89
N ALA A 232 7.25 -5.01 2.73
CA ALA A 232 8.53 -4.43 2.29
C ALA A 232 9.25 -5.31 1.27
N VAL A 233 9.26 -6.62 1.51
CA VAL A 233 9.90 -7.61 0.61
C VAL A 233 9.07 -7.83 -0.66
N ASN A 234 7.75 -8.00 -0.51
CA ASN A 234 6.85 -8.19 -1.63
C ASN A 234 6.90 -6.99 -2.59
N GLY A 235 6.86 -5.76 -2.06
CA GLY A 235 6.89 -4.53 -2.84
C GLY A 235 8.03 -4.48 -3.85
N ILE A 236 9.28 -4.71 -3.39
CA ILE A 236 10.46 -4.65 -4.26
C ILE A 236 10.56 -5.85 -5.21
N THR A 237 10.29 -7.07 -4.73
CA THR A 237 10.36 -8.27 -5.58
C THR A 237 9.33 -8.25 -6.71
N GLU A 238 8.09 -7.85 -6.40
CA GLU A 238 7.02 -7.72 -7.37
C GLU A 238 7.24 -6.54 -8.31
N CYS A 239 7.71 -5.41 -7.79
CA CYS A 239 8.08 -4.24 -8.59
C CYS A 239 9.12 -4.61 -9.67
N TYR A 240 10.20 -5.30 -9.28
CA TYR A 240 11.22 -5.75 -10.22
C TYR A 240 10.62 -6.72 -11.24
N ALA A 241 9.91 -7.76 -10.79
CA ALA A 241 9.28 -8.74 -11.68
C ALA A 241 8.33 -8.07 -12.69
N ALA A 242 7.47 -7.16 -12.24
CA ALA A 242 6.55 -6.43 -13.12
C ALA A 242 7.27 -5.47 -14.08
N ALA A 243 8.48 -5.01 -13.74
CA ALA A 243 9.29 -4.17 -14.60
C ALA A 243 9.98 -4.99 -15.72
N THR A 244 10.37 -6.24 -15.45
CA THR A 244 11.21 -7.05 -16.34
C THR A 244 10.49 -8.20 -17.05
N MET A 245 9.34 -8.68 -16.56
CA MET A 245 8.55 -9.74 -17.20
C MET A 245 8.13 -9.38 -18.63
N ASN A 246 8.19 -10.36 -19.53
CA ASN A 246 7.63 -10.22 -20.87
C ASN A 246 6.09 -10.24 -20.84
N VAL A 247 5.44 -9.92 -21.97
CA VAL A 247 3.97 -9.83 -22.05
C VAL A 247 3.27 -11.15 -21.68
N ALA A 248 3.83 -12.29 -22.09
CA ALA A 248 3.25 -13.60 -21.80
C ALA A 248 3.39 -13.98 -20.31
N GLU A 249 4.55 -13.71 -19.72
CA GLU A 249 4.83 -13.90 -18.29
C GLU A 249 3.94 -13.00 -17.43
N LEU A 250 3.81 -11.73 -17.80
CA LEU A 250 2.98 -10.77 -17.09
C LEU A 250 1.50 -11.16 -17.15
N ASN A 251 1.01 -11.61 -18.31
CA ASN A 251 -0.35 -12.10 -18.43
C ASN A 251 -0.60 -13.36 -17.60
N ARG A 252 0.35 -14.31 -17.62
CA ARG A 252 0.28 -15.51 -16.76
C ARG A 252 0.28 -15.12 -15.28
N TYR A 253 1.16 -14.22 -14.88
CA TYR A 253 1.25 -13.71 -13.51
C TYR A 253 -0.06 -13.05 -13.06
N ASN A 254 -0.67 -12.21 -13.90
CA ASN A 254 -1.97 -11.59 -13.62
C ASN A 254 -3.08 -12.64 -13.44
N MET A 255 -3.09 -13.71 -14.25
CA MET A 255 -4.04 -14.80 -14.09
C MET A 255 -3.81 -15.60 -12.80
N GLU A 256 -2.55 -15.88 -12.45
CA GLU A 256 -2.18 -16.51 -11.18
C GLU A 256 -2.61 -15.64 -9.98
N MET A 257 -2.45 -14.32 -10.06
CA MET A 257 -2.90 -13.37 -9.02
C MET A 257 -4.42 -13.41 -8.81
N VAL A 258 -5.22 -13.53 -9.87
CA VAL A 258 -6.69 -13.67 -9.73
C VAL A 258 -7.04 -14.93 -8.96
N ILE A 259 -6.42 -16.07 -9.30
CA ILE A 259 -6.66 -17.35 -8.61
C ILE A 259 -6.24 -17.26 -7.14
N LEU A 260 -5.04 -16.74 -6.87
CA LEU A 260 -4.54 -16.56 -5.51
C LEU A 260 -5.44 -15.68 -4.66
N SER A 261 -6.15 -14.73 -5.27
CA SER A 261 -7.00 -13.82 -4.55
C SER A 261 -8.30 -14.44 -4.12
N VAL A 262 -8.86 -15.33 -4.93
CA VAL A 262 -9.99 -16.17 -4.51
C VAL A 262 -9.57 -17.08 -3.34
N ILE A 263 -8.37 -17.68 -3.42
CA ILE A 263 -7.81 -18.49 -2.33
C ILE A 263 -7.60 -17.65 -1.07
N PHE A 264 -7.07 -16.43 -1.21
CA PHE A 264 -6.88 -15.50 -0.11
C PHE A 264 -8.20 -15.12 0.57
N LEU A 265 -9.29 -14.88 -0.18
CA LEU A 265 -10.61 -14.63 0.41
C LEU A 265 -11.10 -15.83 1.24
N PHE A 266 -10.90 -17.04 0.74
CA PHE A 266 -11.25 -18.27 1.47
C PHE A 266 -10.40 -18.42 2.74
N ILE A 267 -9.08 -18.24 2.67
CA ILE A 267 -8.18 -18.27 3.84
C ILE A 267 -8.56 -17.16 4.83
N SER A 268 -8.90 -15.97 4.34
CA SER A 268 -9.34 -14.85 5.19
C SER A 268 -10.62 -15.17 5.93
N LEU A 269 -11.60 -15.79 5.28
CA LEU A 269 -12.82 -16.26 5.93
C LEU A 269 -12.51 -17.35 6.96
N LEU A 270 -11.71 -18.35 6.60
CA LEU A 270 -11.31 -19.44 7.51
C LEU A 270 -10.56 -18.91 8.75
N PHE A 271 -9.55 -18.06 8.56
CA PHE A 271 -8.76 -17.55 9.68
C PHE A 271 -9.54 -16.54 10.50
N SER A 272 -10.36 -15.68 9.89
CA SER A 272 -11.16 -14.71 10.65
C SER A 272 -12.27 -15.37 11.47
N THR A 273 -12.87 -16.45 10.98
CA THR A 273 -13.84 -17.23 11.78
C THR A 273 -13.19 -17.94 12.97
N LEU A 274 -11.91 -18.34 12.88
CA LEU A 274 -11.20 -19.03 13.96
C LEU A 274 -10.51 -18.07 14.95
N LEU A 275 -9.95 -16.97 14.45
CA LEU A 275 -9.03 -16.09 15.20
C LEU A 275 -9.49 -14.61 15.22
N GLY A 276 -10.64 -14.29 14.64
CA GLY A 276 -11.13 -12.91 14.53
C GLY A 276 -10.19 -12.01 13.71
N GLY A 277 -9.92 -10.81 14.20
CA GLY A 277 -9.12 -9.80 13.51
C GLY A 277 -7.67 -10.24 13.26
N ILE A 278 -7.13 -11.06 14.17
CA ILE A 278 -5.80 -11.68 14.02
C ILE A 278 -5.75 -12.53 12.76
N GLY A 279 -6.84 -13.23 12.47
CA GLY A 279 -6.96 -14.10 11.31
C GLY A 279 -6.83 -13.37 9.97
N PHE A 280 -7.38 -12.15 9.87
CA PHE A 280 -7.24 -11.34 8.66
C PHE A 280 -5.78 -10.93 8.39
N ILE A 281 -5.05 -10.50 9.42
CA ILE A 281 -3.63 -10.13 9.28
C ILE A 281 -2.80 -11.35 8.88
N LEU A 282 -3.04 -12.50 9.50
CA LEU A 282 -2.33 -13.73 9.15
C LEU A 282 -2.64 -14.20 7.72
N ALA A 283 -3.90 -14.08 7.28
CA ALA A 283 -4.27 -14.39 5.89
C ALA A 283 -3.54 -13.47 4.90
N ASN A 284 -3.39 -12.18 5.22
CA ASN A 284 -2.57 -11.24 4.44
C ASN A 284 -1.09 -11.65 4.42
N CYS A 285 -0.51 -12.04 5.55
CA CYS A 285 0.86 -12.55 5.60
C CYS A 285 1.04 -13.79 4.70
N CYS A 286 0.07 -14.72 4.70
CA CYS A 286 0.09 -15.86 3.78
C CYS A 286 0.04 -15.42 2.31
N ASN A 287 -0.83 -14.47 1.97
CA ASN A 287 -0.93 -13.90 0.63
C ASN A 287 0.40 -13.28 0.17
N PHE A 288 1.00 -12.42 0.99
CA PHE A 288 2.31 -11.83 0.70
C PHE A 288 3.40 -12.89 0.57
N THR A 289 3.39 -13.93 1.42
CA THR A 289 4.37 -15.02 1.35
C THR A 289 4.35 -15.72 -0.01
N VAL A 290 3.16 -16.09 -0.50
CA VAL A 290 3.03 -16.74 -1.81
C VAL A 290 3.53 -15.83 -2.93
N ARG A 291 3.20 -14.53 -2.87
CA ARG A 291 3.64 -13.54 -3.87
C ARG A 291 5.16 -13.35 -3.86
N ILE A 292 5.78 -13.30 -2.68
CA ILE A 292 7.24 -13.26 -2.53
C ILE A 292 7.88 -14.51 -3.13
N ILE A 293 7.31 -15.70 -2.88
CA ILE A 293 7.82 -16.96 -3.45
C ILE A 293 7.73 -16.95 -4.98
N GLN A 294 6.60 -16.52 -5.54
CA GLN A 294 6.40 -16.46 -7.00
C GLN A 294 7.38 -15.48 -7.68
N CYS A 295 7.48 -14.25 -7.17
CA CYS A 295 8.37 -13.22 -7.72
C CYS A 295 9.84 -13.59 -7.47
N GLY A 296 10.16 -14.12 -6.29
CA GLY A 296 11.49 -14.63 -5.96
C GLY A 296 11.91 -15.79 -6.87
N ARG A 297 11.01 -16.72 -7.16
CA ARG A 297 11.26 -17.81 -8.13
C ARG A 297 11.53 -17.26 -9.52
N TYR A 298 10.77 -16.25 -9.97
CA TYR A 298 11.02 -15.59 -11.25
C TYR A 298 12.43 -14.97 -11.29
N ILE A 299 12.80 -14.19 -10.28
CA ILE A 299 14.14 -13.58 -10.16
C ILE A 299 15.23 -14.67 -10.17
N LEU A 300 15.07 -15.74 -9.39
CA LEU A 300 16.04 -16.84 -9.35
C LEU A 300 16.20 -17.54 -10.71
N LEU A 301 15.11 -17.76 -11.44
CA LEU A 301 15.14 -18.37 -12.76
C LEU A 301 15.79 -17.45 -13.79
N GLU A 302 15.54 -16.15 -13.70
CA GLU A 302 16.12 -15.14 -14.58
C GLU A 302 17.66 -15.09 -14.47
N PHE A 303 18.19 -15.22 -13.25
CA PHE A 303 19.63 -15.19 -12.96
C PHE A 303 20.28 -16.57 -12.80
N LYS A 304 19.56 -17.68 -12.96
CA LYS A 304 20.01 -19.06 -12.63
C LYS A 304 21.36 -19.44 -13.24
N ASP A 305 21.59 -19.08 -14.50
CA ASP A 305 22.83 -19.41 -15.22
C ASP A 305 23.78 -18.21 -15.33
N THR A 306 23.72 -17.32 -14.34
CA THR A 306 24.61 -16.16 -14.19
C THR A 306 25.32 -16.26 -12.84
N ASN A 307 26.40 -15.49 -12.64
CA ASN A 307 27.10 -15.43 -11.35
C ASN A 307 26.42 -14.51 -10.32
N TYR A 308 25.22 -14.00 -10.63
CA TYR A 308 24.52 -13.01 -9.81
C TYR A 308 23.40 -13.66 -8.99
N ASN A 309 23.28 -13.26 -7.72
CA ASN A 309 22.16 -13.65 -6.87
C ASN A 309 21.62 -12.44 -6.08
N PRO A 310 20.74 -11.62 -6.70
CA PRO A 310 20.23 -10.40 -6.07
C PRO A 310 19.39 -10.66 -4.82
N LEU A 311 18.83 -11.87 -4.65
CA LEU A 311 18.04 -12.23 -3.47
C LEU A 311 18.88 -12.34 -2.18
N ASN A 312 20.22 -12.38 -2.29
CA ASN A 312 21.09 -12.25 -1.12
C ASN A 312 20.85 -10.93 -0.35
N GLY A 313 20.32 -9.91 -1.03
CA GLY A 313 19.90 -8.66 -0.40
C GLY A 313 18.81 -8.83 0.65
N LEU A 314 18.01 -9.91 0.62
CA LEU A 314 16.94 -10.14 1.59
C LEU A 314 17.44 -10.26 3.03
N VAL A 315 18.67 -10.75 3.22
CA VAL A 315 19.28 -10.96 4.52
C VAL A 315 20.19 -9.76 4.84
N PRO A 316 19.85 -8.93 5.84
CA PRO A 316 20.74 -7.88 6.29
C PRO A 316 22.05 -8.41 6.86
N LYS A 317 23.03 -7.54 7.07
CA LYS A 317 24.32 -7.94 7.62
C LYS A 317 24.20 -8.40 9.09
N LYS A 318 25.13 -9.27 9.49
CA LYS A 318 25.07 -9.99 10.79
C LYS A 318 25.11 -9.06 12.00
N SER A 319 25.85 -7.96 11.93
CA SER A 319 26.01 -7.00 13.02
C SER A 319 24.73 -6.20 13.28
N PHE A 320 24.05 -5.73 12.24
CA PHE A 320 22.69 -5.18 12.36
C PHE A 320 21.72 -6.18 12.98
N ILE A 321 21.70 -7.44 12.51
CA ILE A 321 20.83 -8.49 13.08
C ILE A 321 21.13 -8.72 14.56
N GLY A 322 22.41 -8.79 14.95
CA GLY A 322 22.82 -8.94 16.35
C GLY A 322 22.35 -7.79 17.23
N CYS A 323 22.50 -6.55 16.76
CA CYS A 323 22.01 -5.36 17.47
C CYS A 323 20.47 -5.34 17.57
N LEU A 324 19.78 -5.75 16.51
CA LEU A 324 18.32 -5.80 16.47
C LEU A 324 17.79 -6.83 17.47
N LEU A 325 18.37 -8.03 17.52
CA LEU A 325 18.00 -9.07 18.50
C LEU A 325 18.20 -8.60 19.95
N LEU A 326 19.34 -7.96 20.23
CA LEU A 326 19.60 -7.36 21.54
C LEU A 326 18.54 -6.30 21.89
N SER A 327 18.23 -5.43 20.93
CA SER A 327 17.22 -4.37 21.11
C SER A 327 15.83 -4.95 21.38
N VAL A 328 15.42 -6.02 20.68
CA VAL A 328 14.15 -6.72 20.97
C VAL A 328 14.10 -7.23 22.40
N ILE A 329 15.15 -7.94 22.85
CA ILE A 329 15.19 -8.51 24.20
C ILE A 329 15.07 -7.39 25.25
N VAL A 330 15.84 -6.31 25.10
CA VAL A 330 15.84 -5.20 26.06
C VAL A 330 14.52 -4.42 26.03
N THR A 331 13.93 -4.20 24.86
CA THR A 331 12.67 -3.47 24.72
C THR A 331 11.48 -4.25 25.27
N ILE A 332 11.40 -5.57 25.05
CA ILE A 332 10.38 -6.43 25.66
C ILE A 332 10.53 -6.45 27.19
N TYR A 333 11.75 -6.59 27.70
CA TYR A 333 12.00 -6.51 29.14
C TYR A 333 11.61 -5.13 29.71
N SER A 334 11.90 -4.06 28.97
CA SER A 334 11.54 -2.69 29.32
C SER A 334 10.03 -2.49 29.37
N GLU A 335 9.28 -3.05 28.42
CA GLU A 335 7.82 -3.01 28.40
C GLU A 335 7.26 -3.70 29.65
N ALA A 336 7.70 -4.94 29.91
CA ALA A 336 7.22 -5.73 31.04
C ALA A 336 7.49 -5.05 32.40
N LYS A 337 8.61 -4.34 32.55
CA LYS A 337 9.03 -3.74 33.82
C LYS A 337 8.56 -2.31 34.03
N TYR A 338 8.61 -1.47 32.99
CA TYR A 338 8.46 -0.01 33.13
C TYR A 338 7.18 0.55 32.53
N TYR A 339 6.47 -0.18 31.65
CA TYR A 339 5.31 0.38 30.95
C TYR A 339 4.20 0.87 31.89
N GLU A 340 3.83 0.09 32.91
CA GLU A 340 2.71 0.45 33.80
C GLU A 340 3.07 1.56 34.80
N HIS A 341 4.32 1.59 35.29
CA HIS A 341 4.74 2.50 36.37
C HIS A 341 5.52 3.74 35.90
N LYS A 342 6.28 3.64 34.79
CA LYS A 342 7.21 4.68 34.30
C LYS A 342 7.29 4.68 32.77
N LYS A 343 6.19 5.08 32.10
CA LYS A 343 6.10 5.17 30.62
C LYS A 343 7.22 5.98 29.98
N ILE A 344 7.63 7.09 30.60
CA ILE A 344 8.73 7.95 30.09
C ILE A 344 10.06 7.19 30.06
N THR A 345 10.36 6.40 31.09
CA THR A 345 11.59 5.58 31.12
C THR A 345 11.58 4.53 30.02
N HIS A 346 10.43 3.88 29.79
CA HIS A 346 10.26 2.93 28.70
C HIS A 346 10.52 3.58 27.32
N VAL A 347 9.95 4.77 27.08
CA VAL A 347 10.19 5.57 25.86
C VAL A 347 11.67 5.90 25.69
N LEU A 348 12.34 6.37 26.74
CA LEU A 348 13.75 6.74 26.65
C LEU A 348 14.64 5.55 26.29
N ILE A 349 14.38 4.37 26.88
CA ILE A 349 15.08 3.12 26.53
C ILE A 349 14.83 2.76 25.06
N GLY A 350 13.60 2.90 24.58
CA GLY A 350 13.26 2.67 23.17
C GLY A 350 13.97 3.59 22.21
N CYS A 351 13.93 4.90 22.49
CA CYS A 351 14.58 5.91 21.66
C CYS A 351 16.09 5.71 21.60
N THR A 352 16.76 5.40 22.71
CA THR A 352 18.21 5.16 22.71
C THR A 352 18.56 3.92 21.90
N LEU A 353 17.87 2.79 22.11
CA LEU A 353 18.09 1.56 21.35
C LEU A 353 17.77 1.72 19.86
N PHE A 354 16.71 2.47 19.53
CA PHE A 354 16.36 2.77 18.15
C PHE A 354 17.45 3.58 17.47
N VAL A 355 17.96 4.64 18.09
CA VAL A 355 19.06 5.46 17.55
C VAL A 355 20.33 4.63 17.39
N ILE A 356 20.67 3.76 18.34
CA ILE A 356 21.83 2.85 18.24
C ILE A 356 21.66 1.90 17.05
N THR A 357 20.52 1.23 16.96
CA THR A 357 20.20 0.27 15.89
C THR A 357 20.23 0.96 14.52
N LEU A 358 19.63 2.14 14.42
CA LEU A 358 19.62 2.94 13.20
C LEU A 358 21.03 3.40 12.81
N SER A 359 21.85 3.80 13.78
CA SER A 359 23.22 4.25 13.52
C SER A 359 24.10 3.11 13.00
N ILE A 360 23.98 1.91 13.58
CA ILE A 360 24.70 0.71 13.12
C ILE A 360 24.25 0.34 11.71
N TRP A 361 22.94 0.35 11.46
CA TRP A 361 22.38 0.09 10.13
C TRP A 361 22.88 1.10 9.09
N LEU A 362 22.83 2.40 9.39
CA LEU A 362 23.31 3.46 8.49
C LEU A 362 24.81 3.35 8.23
N TYR A 363 25.61 3.02 9.25
CA TYR A 363 27.05 2.82 9.11
C TYR A 363 27.35 1.64 8.17
N GLU A 364 26.61 0.54 8.33
CA GLU A 364 26.75 -0.64 7.48
C GLU A 364 26.32 -0.39 6.03
N GLU A 365 25.25 0.37 5.82
CA GLU A 365 24.69 0.65 4.50
C GLU A 365 25.30 1.88 3.83
N ILE A 366 26.27 2.56 4.44
CA ILE A 366 26.89 3.77 3.88
C ILE A 366 27.53 3.52 2.51
N SER A 367 28.13 2.34 2.31
CA SER A 367 28.69 1.93 1.01
C SER A 367 27.60 1.80 -0.04
N THR A 368 26.44 1.29 0.37
CA THR A 368 25.29 1.01 -0.50
C THR A 368 24.58 2.31 -0.89
N PHE A 369 24.42 3.24 0.06
CA PHE A 369 23.90 4.59 -0.23
C PHE A 369 24.82 5.38 -1.16
N ARG A 370 26.14 5.23 -1.04
CA ARG A 370 27.09 5.83 -2.00
C ARG A 370 26.90 5.28 -3.42
N LEU A 371 26.59 3.98 -3.56
CA LEU A 371 26.28 3.38 -4.86
C LEU A 371 25.02 4.00 -5.48
N LEU A 372 23.93 4.10 -4.71
CA LEU A 372 22.70 4.77 -5.15
C LEU A 372 22.94 6.23 -5.53
N ALA A 373 23.72 6.97 -4.72
CA ALA A 373 24.06 8.36 -5.00
C ALA A 373 24.91 8.52 -6.27
N LYS A 374 25.83 7.59 -6.54
CA LYS A 374 26.64 7.58 -7.75
C LYS A 374 25.79 7.32 -8.99
N VAL A 375 24.91 6.32 -8.93
CA VAL A 375 23.93 6.02 -9.99
C VAL A 375 23.05 7.23 -10.28
N TYR A 376 22.51 7.87 -9.24
CA TYR A 376 21.67 9.05 -9.38
C TYR A 376 22.40 10.19 -10.09
N ARG A 377 23.64 10.50 -9.69
CA ARG A 377 24.45 11.55 -10.33
C ARG A 377 24.79 11.22 -11.79
N SER A 378 25.06 9.95 -12.11
CA SER A 378 25.39 9.53 -13.48
C SER A 378 24.23 9.66 -14.48
N LYS A 379 22.98 9.78 -14.02
CA LYS A 379 21.80 9.94 -14.87
C LYS A 379 21.29 11.38 -14.97
N HIS A 380 21.85 12.32 -14.19
CA HIS A 380 21.45 13.73 -14.17
C HIS A 380 22.57 14.69 -14.58
N ASN A 381 23.78 14.17 -14.79
CA ASN A 381 24.84 14.77 -15.57
C ASN A 381 24.89 14.08 -16.93
#